data_AF-A0A1X0J0M5-F1
#
_entry.id   AF-A0A1X0J0M5-F1
#
_cell.length_a   1.000
_cell.length_b   1.000
_cell.length_c   1.000
_cell.angle_alpha   90.00
_cell.angle_beta   90.00
_cell.angle_gamma   90.00
#
_symmetry.space_group_name_H-M   'P 1'
#
loop_
_entity.id
_entity.type
_entity.pdbx_description
1 polymer ?
#
loop_
_entity_poly.entity_id
_entity_poly.type
_entity_poly.pdbx_seq_one_letter_code
_entity_poly.pdbx_strand_id
1 'polypeptide(L)'
;MPRAIPEFRQLLTGLADEVGSTIERLGAGVGRLDRGELLAYITDAYPELITPYISASADITATWYEDQPTKAGAALFYATPAELPSVEQLAASGRWAMGQSDPTKALQGTAKRSIFRSSRNTVVVNARAEQVRWVRHARPGACGFCRMLATRSAAVGNSSYLTEGTARAASKSHIAQGHDFCTCLIIPDRDSAYELPDYTHQWAADYESARNEGARSLAQIAQAMERIGNEREAAAAARVSQRRQQADIATWLDAEDEHLASIAYWRRVDAEDLHTAPAAPAGAAPTEAAGAALTPMDRAVAELENALAAGDDDRIEAAAIALEQLEDAERKAAQRKARNRERSRERRAAQSSAQSEQIIALIDAGTDPAEAEAEVTGKSVESIRRRDFVRMARAEGLRGENFEQLLSSAFHRQVSELAIEAENATKGYMLRARFDGKVNAKDLWYVSDKKARELMSDEMAAWLDENGGRITRQILKQMVLSGRYGLRRYTATGEDFLQ
;
A
#
# COMPACT_ATOMS: atom_id res chain seq x y z
N MET A 1 -26.36 -1.82 21.91
CA MET A 1 -25.18 -2.07 21.06
C MET A 1 -23.93 -2.13 21.93
N PRO A 2 -23.00 -3.07 21.66
CA PRO A 2 -21.69 -3.09 22.30
C PRO A 2 -20.94 -1.77 22.10
N ARG A 3 -20.20 -1.33 23.12
CA ARG A 3 -19.52 -0.02 23.16
C ARG A 3 -18.01 -0.19 23.28
N ALA A 4 -17.28 0.86 22.91
CA ALA A 4 -15.82 0.95 23.03
C ALA A 4 -15.04 -0.20 22.36
N ILE A 5 -15.58 -0.79 21.28
CA ILE A 5 -14.92 -1.92 20.60
C ILE A 5 -13.55 -1.51 20.00
N PRO A 6 -13.39 -0.34 19.34
CA PRO A 6 -12.09 0.11 18.84
C PRO A 6 -11.04 0.26 19.94
N GLU A 7 -11.40 0.91 21.04
CA GLU A 7 -10.55 1.18 22.21
C GLU A 7 -10.14 -0.13 22.88
N PHE A 8 -11.09 -1.05 23.08
CA PHE A 8 -10.83 -2.37 23.62
C PHE A 8 -9.86 -3.18 22.73
N ARG A 9 -10.05 -3.15 21.41
CA ARG A 9 -9.11 -3.78 20.46
C ARG A 9 -7.72 -3.16 20.56
N GLN A 10 -7.64 -1.84 20.65
CA GLN A 10 -6.36 -1.12 20.73
C GLN A 10 -5.61 -1.50 22.00
N LEU A 11 -6.29 -1.62 23.13
CA LEU A 11 -5.70 -2.06 24.39
C LEU A 11 -5.13 -3.48 24.30
N LEU A 12 -5.88 -4.43 23.74
CA LEU A 12 -5.36 -5.80 23.49
C LEU A 12 -4.19 -5.83 22.50
N THR A 13 -4.20 -4.91 21.52
CA THR A 13 -3.09 -4.76 20.57
C THR A 13 -1.85 -4.23 21.28
N GLY A 14 -2.00 -3.25 22.18
CA GLY A 14 -0.93 -2.73 23.02
C GLY A 14 -0.27 -3.82 23.87
N LEU A 15 -1.06 -4.67 24.54
CA LEU A 15 -0.54 -5.83 25.27
C LEU A 15 0.27 -6.77 24.36
N ALA A 16 -0.23 -7.04 23.16
CA ALA A 16 0.45 -7.90 22.19
C ALA A 16 1.76 -7.29 21.65
N ASP A 17 1.81 -5.97 21.50
CA ASP A 17 2.98 -5.27 20.98
C ASP A 17 4.05 -5.11 22.09
N GLU A 18 3.64 -4.95 23.35
CA GLU A 18 4.54 -4.95 24.51
C GLU A 18 5.23 -6.31 24.70
N VAL A 19 4.48 -7.41 24.68
CA VAL A 19 5.09 -8.75 24.73
C VAL A 19 5.97 -9.00 23.51
N GLY A 20 5.58 -8.48 22.34
CA GLY A 20 6.38 -8.57 21.12
C GLY A 20 7.75 -7.89 21.26
N SER A 21 7.78 -6.71 21.89
CA SER A 21 9.02 -5.98 22.21
C SER A 21 9.88 -6.72 23.24
N THR A 22 9.25 -7.44 24.17
CA THR A 22 9.99 -8.27 25.15
C THR A 22 10.55 -9.54 24.51
N ILE A 23 9.84 -10.16 23.58
CA ILE A 23 10.33 -11.29 22.76
C ILE A 23 11.54 -10.87 21.91
N GLU A 24 11.53 -9.66 21.34
CA GLU A 24 12.69 -9.14 20.59
C GLU A 24 13.94 -9.01 21.48
N ARG A 25 13.76 -8.50 22.71
CA ARG A 25 14.85 -8.41 23.70
C ARG A 25 15.37 -9.80 24.11
N LEU A 26 14.50 -10.80 24.23
CA LEU A 26 14.89 -12.18 24.52
C LEU A 26 15.79 -12.76 23.41
N GLY A 27 15.53 -12.42 22.14
CA GLY A 27 16.32 -12.87 21.00
C GLY A 27 17.82 -12.53 21.07
N ALA A 28 18.19 -11.44 21.75
CA ALA A 28 19.60 -11.03 21.90
C ALA A 28 20.43 -12.00 22.76
N GLY A 29 19.79 -12.73 23.69
CA GLY A 29 20.45 -13.72 24.56
C GLY A 29 20.54 -15.13 23.97
N VAL A 30 19.73 -15.42 22.96
CA VAL A 30 19.48 -16.78 22.47
C VAL A 30 20.50 -17.27 21.45
N GLY A 31 21.17 -16.36 20.73
CA GLY A 31 22.12 -16.72 19.66
C GLY A 31 23.39 -17.46 20.11
N ARG A 32 23.58 -17.67 21.42
CA ARG A 32 24.73 -18.38 22.00
C ARG A 32 24.42 -19.82 22.42
N LEU A 33 23.15 -20.21 22.41
CA LEU A 33 22.70 -21.53 22.83
C LEU A 33 22.78 -22.53 21.68
N ASP A 34 23.14 -23.78 21.96
CA ASP A 34 22.94 -24.86 21.00
C ASP A 34 21.45 -25.19 20.82
N ARG A 35 21.11 -26.05 19.85
CA ARG A 35 19.71 -26.37 19.54
C ARG A 35 18.98 -27.03 20.72
N GLY A 36 19.64 -27.89 21.49
CA GLY A 36 19.05 -28.56 22.65
C GLY A 36 18.84 -27.58 23.79
N GLU A 37 19.86 -26.78 24.11
CA GLU A 37 19.81 -25.72 25.11
C GLU A 37 18.75 -24.67 24.79
N LEU A 38 18.65 -24.26 23.52
CA LEU A 38 17.62 -23.37 23.03
C LEU A 38 16.21 -23.91 23.25
N LEU A 39 15.99 -25.17 22.87
CA LEU A 39 14.67 -25.80 23.01
C LEU A 39 14.30 -26.01 24.49
N ALA A 40 15.27 -26.31 25.36
CA ALA A 40 15.05 -26.38 26.80
C ALA A 40 14.70 -24.98 27.35
N TYR A 41 15.53 -23.97 27.06
CA TYR A 41 15.32 -22.60 27.50
C TYR A 41 13.95 -22.05 27.09
N ILE A 42 13.56 -22.21 25.81
CA ILE A 42 12.27 -21.69 25.33
C ILE A 42 11.06 -22.45 25.88
N THR A 43 11.25 -23.72 26.30
CA THR A 43 10.19 -24.52 26.93
C THR A 43 9.74 -23.89 28.24
N ASP A 44 10.68 -23.31 28.99
CA ASP A 44 10.42 -22.71 30.30
C ASP A 44 10.15 -21.20 30.17
N ALA A 45 11.00 -20.48 29.43
CA ALA A 45 10.96 -19.02 29.35
C ALA A 45 9.72 -18.49 28.61
N TYR A 46 9.25 -19.18 27.56
CA TYR A 46 8.14 -18.67 26.76
C TYR A 46 6.80 -18.69 27.51
N PRO A 47 6.38 -19.79 28.17
CA PRO A 47 5.20 -19.78 29.03
C PRO A 47 5.27 -18.72 30.14
N GLU A 48 6.40 -18.62 30.86
CA GLU A 48 6.59 -17.65 31.93
C GLU A 48 6.42 -16.21 31.42
N LEU A 49 7.01 -15.90 30.26
CA LEU A 49 6.94 -14.58 29.65
C LEU A 49 5.51 -14.18 29.25
N ILE A 50 4.76 -15.06 28.57
CA ILE A 50 3.49 -14.66 27.95
C ILE A 50 2.27 -14.84 28.84
N THR A 51 2.33 -15.72 29.85
CA THR A 51 1.19 -16.05 30.72
C THR A 51 0.59 -14.81 31.39
N PRO A 52 1.37 -13.86 31.94
CA PRO A 52 0.82 -12.63 32.52
C PRO A 52 0.02 -11.80 31.52
N TYR A 53 0.47 -11.71 30.26
CA TYR A 53 -0.24 -10.97 29.20
C TYR A 53 -1.54 -11.67 28.77
N ILE A 54 -1.55 -13.01 28.74
CA ILE A 54 -2.75 -13.81 28.45
C ILE A 54 -3.78 -13.66 29.58
N SER A 55 -3.34 -13.64 30.83
CA SER A 55 -4.19 -13.40 32.01
C SER A 55 -4.77 -11.99 32.00
N ALA A 56 -3.93 -10.97 31.84
CA ALA A 56 -4.38 -9.58 31.73
C ALA A 56 -5.40 -9.41 30.60
N SER A 57 -5.18 -10.05 29.46
CA SER A 57 -6.16 -10.06 28.37
C SER A 57 -7.50 -10.67 28.77
N ALA A 58 -7.50 -11.76 29.55
CA ALA A 58 -8.72 -12.39 30.03
C ALA A 58 -9.47 -11.49 31.02
N ASP A 59 -8.75 -10.88 31.97
CA ASP A 59 -9.30 -10.02 33.03
C ASP A 59 -9.91 -8.73 32.46
N ILE A 60 -9.18 -8.06 31.58
CA ILE A 60 -9.66 -6.87 30.86
C ILE A 60 -10.88 -7.23 30.01
N THR A 61 -10.89 -8.40 29.38
CA THR A 61 -12.06 -8.83 28.59
C THR A 61 -13.27 -9.11 29.48
N ALA A 62 -13.08 -9.69 30.67
CA ALA A 62 -14.18 -9.92 31.61
C ALA A 62 -14.78 -8.58 32.07
N THR A 63 -13.93 -7.63 32.48
CA THR A 63 -14.37 -6.27 32.85
C THR A 63 -15.12 -5.60 31.69
N TRP A 64 -14.53 -5.61 30.49
CA TRP A 64 -15.17 -5.05 29.31
C TRP A 64 -16.50 -5.72 28.97
N TYR A 65 -16.64 -7.04 29.20
CA TYR A 65 -17.88 -7.78 28.98
C TYR A 65 -18.99 -7.35 29.94
N GLU A 66 -18.66 -7.07 31.19
CA GLU A 66 -19.57 -6.53 32.22
C GLU A 66 -20.04 -5.11 31.85
N ASP A 67 -19.15 -4.28 31.33
CA ASP A 67 -19.44 -2.91 30.89
C ASP A 67 -20.35 -2.85 29.65
N GLN A 68 -20.56 -3.98 28.96
CA GLN A 68 -21.44 -3.99 27.79
C GLN A 68 -22.90 -3.79 28.22
N PRO A 69 -23.68 -2.99 27.47
CA PRO A 69 -25.09 -2.77 27.80
C PRO A 69 -25.88 -4.07 27.93
N THR A 70 -26.77 -4.12 28.93
CA THR A 70 -27.78 -5.16 29.13
C THR A 70 -29.18 -4.55 28.94
N LYS A 71 -30.22 -5.39 28.85
CA LYS A 71 -31.60 -4.89 28.82
C LYS A 71 -31.91 -4.13 30.11
N ALA A 72 -32.70 -3.06 30.00
CA ALA A 72 -33.18 -2.34 31.18
C ALA A 72 -33.89 -3.30 32.15
N GLY A 73 -33.43 -3.33 33.40
CA GLY A 73 -33.96 -4.23 34.45
C GLY A 73 -33.42 -5.67 34.41
N ALA A 74 -32.47 -6.00 33.52
CA ALA A 74 -31.76 -7.28 33.59
C ALA A 74 -30.88 -7.33 34.85
N ALA A 75 -30.75 -8.52 35.43
CA ALA A 75 -29.80 -8.75 36.51
C ALA A 75 -28.37 -8.47 36.03
N LEU A 76 -27.54 -7.92 36.92
CA LEU A 76 -26.11 -7.74 36.64
C LEU A 76 -25.47 -9.12 36.45
N PHE A 77 -24.71 -9.27 35.37
CA PHE A 77 -23.92 -10.45 35.09
C PHE A 77 -22.45 -10.14 35.39
N TYR A 78 -21.81 -10.97 36.22
CA TYR A 78 -20.39 -10.86 36.53
C TYR A 78 -19.62 -11.88 35.70
N ALA A 79 -18.68 -11.38 34.89
CA ALA A 79 -17.93 -12.18 33.97
C ALA A 79 -16.72 -12.83 34.64
N THR A 80 -16.47 -14.09 34.31
CA THR A 80 -15.26 -14.80 34.75
C THR A 80 -14.23 -14.83 33.62
N PRO A 81 -12.96 -14.49 33.87
CA PRO A 81 -11.87 -14.69 32.91
C PRO A 81 -11.83 -16.14 32.41
N ALA A 82 -11.55 -16.35 31.11
CA ALA A 82 -11.40 -17.71 30.60
C ALA A 82 -10.16 -18.41 31.20
N GLU A 83 -10.23 -19.74 31.24
CA GLU A 83 -9.10 -20.58 31.64
C GLU A 83 -7.87 -20.30 30.75
N LEU A 84 -6.70 -20.20 31.39
CA LEU A 84 -5.44 -19.99 30.70
C LEU A 84 -5.02 -21.26 29.95
N PRO A 85 -4.33 -21.13 28.81
CA PRO A 85 -3.68 -22.27 28.17
C PRO A 85 -2.69 -22.94 29.12
N SER A 86 -2.54 -24.26 29.03
CA SER A 86 -1.59 -24.97 29.88
C SER A 86 -0.15 -24.58 29.54
N VAL A 87 0.74 -24.68 30.53
CA VAL A 87 2.18 -24.40 30.35
C VAL A 87 2.75 -25.25 29.22
N GLU A 88 2.34 -26.51 29.11
CA GLU A 88 2.79 -27.44 28.07
C GLU A 88 2.34 -27.00 26.67
N GLN A 89 1.11 -26.45 26.54
CA GLN A 89 0.61 -25.91 25.27
C GLN A 89 1.40 -24.68 24.83
N LEU A 90 1.73 -23.79 25.77
CA LEU A 90 2.54 -22.61 25.50
C LEU A 90 3.98 -23.02 25.15
N ALA A 91 4.57 -23.95 25.91
CA ALA A 91 5.90 -24.47 25.68
C ALA A 91 6.03 -25.18 24.31
N ALA A 92 4.99 -25.93 23.91
CA ALA A 92 4.93 -26.52 22.57
C ALA A 92 4.91 -25.44 21.47
N SER A 93 4.20 -24.33 21.69
CA SER A 93 4.19 -23.19 20.76
C SER A 93 5.56 -22.50 20.67
N GLY A 94 6.24 -22.33 21.82
CA GLY A 94 7.60 -21.77 21.88
C GLY A 94 8.61 -22.64 21.13
N ARG A 95 8.60 -23.96 21.36
CA ARG A 95 9.46 -24.91 20.64
C ARG A 95 9.18 -24.95 19.14
N TRP A 96 7.90 -24.92 18.74
CA TRP A 96 7.53 -24.84 17.33
C TRP A 96 8.08 -23.58 16.66
N ALA A 97 8.03 -22.44 17.36
CA ALA A 97 8.55 -21.17 16.84
C ALA A 97 10.06 -21.24 16.57
N MET A 98 10.83 -21.96 17.41
CA MET A 98 12.28 -22.14 17.19
C MET A 98 12.62 -22.96 15.94
N GLY A 99 11.66 -23.70 15.38
CA GLY A 99 11.83 -24.41 14.12
C GLY A 99 11.51 -23.60 12.86
N GLN A 100 11.07 -22.34 13.01
CA GLN A 100 10.70 -21.49 11.87
C GLN A 100 11.89 -20.73 11.31
N SER A 101 11.77 -20.24 10.07
CA SER A 101 12.81 -19.43 9.42
C SER A 101 13.08 -18.10 10.14
N ASP A 102 12.08 -17.57 10.83
CA ASP A 102 12.16 -16.38 11.67
C ASP A 102 11.55 -16.69 13.05
N PRO A 103 12.36 -17.22 13.98
CA PRO A 103 11.88 -17.62 15.30
C PRO A 103 11.25 -16.48 16.11
N THR A 104 11.82 -15.27 16.02
CA THR A 104 11.32 -14.08 16.72
C THR A 104 9.92 -13.74 16.24
N LYS A 105 9.71 -13.64 14.92
CA LYS A 105 8.39 -13.35 14.36
C LYS A 105 7.38 -14.45 14.64
N ALA A 106 7.81 -15.72 14.63
CA ALA A 106 6.95 -16.83 15.00
C ALA A 106 6.51 -16.75 16.48
N LEU A 107 7.43 -16.44 17.40
CA LEU A 107 7.09 -16.22 18.81
C LEU A 107 6.10 -15.06 18.96
N GLN A 108 6.35 -13.92 18.34
CA GLN A 108 5.44 -12.76 18.36
C GLN A 108 4.04 -13.13 17.83
N GLY A 109 3.99 -13.85 16.71
CA GLY A 109 2.73 -14.31 16.11
C GLY A 109 1.94 -15.21 17.06
N THR A 110 2.61 -16.20 17.67
CA THR A 110 1.97 -17.12 18.63
C THR A 110 1.53 -16.41 19.90
N ALA A 111 2.30 -15.44 20.42
CA ALA A 111 1.96 -14.65 21.61
C ALA A 111 0.71 -13.80 21.36
N LYS A 112 0.70 -13.04 20.25
CA LYS A 112 -0.45 -12.23 19.82
C LYS A 112 -1.68 -13.09 19.62
N ARG A 113 -1.54 -14.25 18.99
CA ARG A 113 -2.63 -15.22 18.83
C ARG A 113 -3.18 -15.69 20.17
N SER A 114 -2.33 -16.00 21.14
CA SER A 114 -2.74 -16.46 22.48
C SER A 114 -3.48 -15.38 23.27
N ILE A 115 -3.00 -14.13 23.24
CA ILE A 115 -3.66 -12.97 23.85
C ILE A 115 -5.08 -12.80 23.28
N PHE A 116 -5.20 -12.67 21.95
CA PHE A 116 -6.52 -12.49 21.33
C PHE A 116 -7.41 -13.72 21.46
N ARG A 117 -6.84 -14.93 21.56
CA ARG A 117 -7.60 -16.16 21.84
C ARG A 117 -8.17 -16.14 23.25
N SER A 118 -7.39 -15.70 24.24
CA SER A 118 -7.84 -15.54 25.63
C SER A 118 -9.07 -14.66 25.70
N SER A 119 -8.99 -13.45 25.12
CA SER A 119 -10.13 -12.52 25.04
C SER A 119 -11.36 -13.16 24.37
N ARG A 120 -11.19 -13.78 23.20
CA ARG A 120 -12.29 -14.44 22.49
C ARG A 120 -12.93 -15.57 23.30
N ASN A 121 -12.12 -16.36 24.00
CA ASN A 121 -12.61 -17.41 24.88
C ASN A 121 -13.38 -16.83 26.07
N THR A 122 -12.88 -15.75 26.69
CA THR A 122 -13.59 -15.06 27.79
C THR A 122 -14.98 -14.63 27.35
N VAL A 123 -15.15 -14.03 26.18
CA VAL A 123 -16.49 -13.67 25.69
C VAL A 123 -17.35 -14.91 25.44
N VAL A 124 -16.80 -15.97 24.86
CA VAL A 124 -17.56 -17.19 24.55
C VAL A 124 -18.03 -17.92 25.81
N VAL A 125 -17.18 -18.06 26.83
CA VAL A 125 -17.56 -18.74 28.07
C VAL A 125 -18.59 -17.95 28.85
N ASN A 126 -18.46 -16.61 28.90
CA ASN A 126 -19.41 -15.75 29.57
C ASN A 126 -20.73 -15.63 28.82
N ALA A 127 -20.70 -15.54 27.48
CA ALA A 127 -21.93 -15.56 26.68
C ALA A 127 -22.71 -16.87 26.88
N ARG A 128 -22.00 -18.00 26.99
CA ARG A 128 -22.61 -19.28 27.33
C ARG A 128 -23.18 -19.28 28.76
N ALA A 129 -22.43 -18.79 29.75
CA ALA A 129 -22.88 -18.74 31.13
C ALA A 129 -24.11 -17.82 31.30
N GLU A 130 -24.12 -16.67 30.64
CA GLU A 130 -25.21 -15.70 30.62
C GLU A 130 -26.39 -16.13 29.71
N GLN A 131 -26.22 -17.18 28.89
CA GLN A 131 -27.19 -17.64 27.90
C GLN A 131 -27.54 -16.58 26.83
N VAL A 132 -26.55 -15.81 26.40
CA VAL A 132 -26.66 -14.80 25.34
C VAL A 132 -25.90 -15.22 24.09
N ARG A 133 -26.19 -14.58 22.96
CA ARG A 133 -25.45 -14.82 21.72
C ARG A 133 -24.15 -14.05 21.70
N TRP A 134 -23.30 -14.39 20.74
CA TRP A 134 -22.10 -13.62 20.43
C TRP A 134 -21.88 -13.62 18.93
N VAL A 135 -21.15 -12.62 18.46
CA VAL A 135 -20.87 -12.39 17.04
C VAL A 135 -19.40 -12.09 16.84
N ARG A 136 -18.89 -12.37 15.63
CA ARG A 136 -17.53 -11.98 15.26
C ARG A 136 -17.51 -10.55 14.77
N HIS A 137 -16.62 -9.77 15.38
CA HIS A 137 -16.40 -8.40 15.02
C HIS A 137 -15.00 -8.27 14.40
N ALA A 138 -14.97 -8.43 13.07
CA ALA A 138 -13.75 -8.33 12.27
C ALA A 138 -13.30 -6.87 12.16
N ARG A 139 -11.99 -6.63 12.25
CA ARG A 139 -11.40 -5.29 12.08
C ARG A 139 -11.41 -4.85 10.61
N PRO A 140 -11.25 -3.54 10.30
CA PRO A 140 -10.82 -3.12 8.97
C PRO A 140 -9.54 -3.85 8.53
N GLY A 141 -9.47 -4.34 7.29
CA GLY A 141 -8.34 -5.15 6.81
C GLY A 141 -8.22 -6.52 7.49
N ALA A 142 -9.33 -7.14 7.87
CA ALA A 142 -9.36 -8.52 8.33
C ALA A 142 -9.10 -9.51 7.18
N CYS A 143 -8.57 -10.69 7.49
CA CYS A 143 -8.40 -11.75 6.48
C CYS A 143 -9.74 -12.24 5.93
N GLY A 144 -9.74 -12.86 4.75
CA GLY A 144 -10.92 -13.32 4.03
C GLY A 144 -11.77 -14.30 4.85
N PHE A 145 -11.13 -15.11 5.70
CA PHE A 145 -11.84 -15.95 6.65
C PHE A 145 -12.65 -15.15 7.69
N CYS A 146 -12.05 -14.12 8.28
CA CYS A 146 -12.73 -13.27 9.25
C CYS A 146 -13.80 -12.39 8.59
N ARG A 147 -13.55 -11.89 7.36
CA ARG A 147 -14.54 -11.18 6.54
C ARG A 147 -15.74 -12.07 6.26
N MET A 148 -15.50 -13.27 5.73
CA MET A 148 -16.54 -14.27 5.47
C MET A 148 -17.36 -14.56 6.71
N LEU A 149 -16.71 -14.79 7.85
CA LEU A 149 -17.43 -15.09 9.09
C LEU A 149 -18.24 -13.90 9.58
N ALA A 150 -17.74 -12.66 9.46
CA ALA A 150 -18.45 -11.47 9.88
C ALA A 150 -19.69 -11.18 9.03
N THR A 151 -19.67 -11.48 7.71
CA THR A 151 -20.78 -11.14 6.80
C THR A 151 -21.69 -12.28 6.41
N ARG A 152 -21.27 -13.55 6.59
CA ARG A 152 -22.08 -14.73 6.24
C ARG A 152 -23.45 -14.73 6.90
N SER A 153 -23.56 -14.25 8.14
CA SER A 153 -24.82 -14.22 8.86
C SER A 153 -25.78 -13.26 8.13
N ALA A 154 -25.35 -12.02 7.87
CA ALA A 154 -26.14 -11.02 7.15
C ALA A 154 -26.52 -11.46 5.72
N ALA A 155 -25.59 -12.09 4.98
CA ALA A 155 -25.86 -12.59 3.62
C ALA A 155 -26.90 -13.74 3.58
N VAL A 156 -27.12 -14.45 4.69
CA VAL A 156 -28.11 -15.52 4.82
C VAL A 156 -29.38 -15.02 5.54
N GLY A 157 -29.53 -13.70 5.69
CA GLY A 157 -30.73 -13.07 6.28
C GLY A 157 -30.83 -13.19 7.79
N ASN A 158 -29.72 -13.40 8.51
CA ASN A 158 -29.74 -13.49 9.98
C ASN A 158 -28.53 -12.76 10.58
N SER A 159 -28.69 -11.80 11.49
CA SER A 159 -27.55 -11.02 12.03
C SER A 159 -26.56 -11.85 12.87
N SER A 160 -26.92 -13.06 13.28
CA SER A 160 -26.16 -13.92 14.20
C SER A 160 -26.06 -15.38 13.71
N TYR A 161 -25.06 -16.12 14.19
CA TYR A 161 -24.94 -17.55 13.86
C TYR A 161 -26.13 -18.34 14.45
N LEU A 162 -26.80 -19.13 13.62
CA LEU A 162 -27.99 -19.91 13.98
C LEU A 162 -27.73 -20.96 15.07
N THR A 163 -26.51 -21.48 15.19
CA THR A 163 -26.12 -22.46 16.22
C THR A 163 -24.67 -22.27 16.65
N GLU A 164 -24.34 -22.63 17.90
CA GLU A 164 -22.95 -22.71 18.38
C GLU A 164 -22.11 -23.60 17.44
N GLY A 165 -22.71 -24.68 16.93
CA GLY A 165 -22.10 -25.57 15.95
C GLY A 165 -21.74 -24.88 14.63
N THR A 166 -22.55 -23.94 14.11
CA THR A 166 -22.25 -23.22 12.85
C THR A 166 -21.29 -22.04 13.05
N ALA A 167 -21.29 -21.44 14.24
CA ALA A 167 -20.24 -20.52 14.67
C ALA A 167 -18.90 -21.24 14.87
N ARG A 168 -18.93 -22.54 15.23
CA ARG A 168 -17.81 -23.48 15.45
C ARG A 168 -17.55 -24.48 14.31
N ALA A 169 -18.24 -24.44 13.17
CA ALA A 169 -18.06 -25.37 12.05
C ALA A 169 -17.29 -24.72 10.90
N ALA A 170 -15.98 -24.66 11.07
CA ALA A 170 -14.99 -24.44 10.01
C ALA A 170 -13.66 -25.05 10.49
N SER A 171 -13.52 -26.35 10.23
CA SER A 171 -12.38 -27.24 10.54
C SER A 171 -11.91 -27.30 12.00
N LYS A 172 -11.31 -28.42 12.38
CA LYS A 172 -10.86 -28.74 13.74
C LYS A 172 -9.77 -27.79 14.31
N SER A 173 -9.43 -26.66 13.68
CA SER A 173 -8.25 -25.86 14.07
C SER A 173 -8.34 -24.32 14.11
N HIS A 174 -9.40 -23.60 13.71
CA HIS A 174 -9.22 -22.13 13.50
C HIS A 174 -10.23 -21.14 14.07
N ILE A 175 -11.27 -21.56 14.77
CA ILE A 175 -12.41 -20.66 15.00
C ILE A 175 -12.16 -19.69 16.14
N ALA A 176 -12.14 -20.12 17.39
CA ALA A 176 -11.70 -19.26 18.51
C ALA A 176 -10.18 -19.02 18.46
N GLN A 177 -9.46 -19.81 17.66
CA GLN A 177 -8.00 -19.82 17.68
C GLN A 177 -7.39 -18.60 16.99
N GLY A 178 -7.97 -18.15 15.86
CA GLY A 178 -7.35 -17.12 15.01
C GLY A 178 -6.02 -17.61 14.43
N HIS A 179 -5.54 -16.94 13.37
CA HIS A 179 -4.17 -17.13 12.90
C HIS A 179 -3.23 -16.16 13.62
N ASP A 180 -1.93 -16.30 13.37
CA ASP A 180 -0.92 -15.40 13.90
C ASP A 180 -1.20 -13.96 13.46
N PHE A 181 -1.02 -13.00 14.37
CA PHE A 181 -1.30 -11.58 14.13
C PHE A 181 -2.79 -11.21 13.89
N CYS A 182 -3.73 -12.14 14.07
CA CYS A 182 -5.16 -11.81 13.97
C CYS A 182 -5.63 -11.01 15.20
N THR A 183 -6.19 -9.81 14.96
CA THR A 183 -6.72 -8.91 16.01
C THR A 183 -8.25 -8.73 15.91
N CYS A 184 -8.95 -9.70 15.32
CA CYS A 184 -10.41 -9.70 15.25
C CYS A 184 -11.00 -10.17 16.58
N LEU A 185 -12.17 -9.62 16.94
CA LEU A 185 -12.80 -9.85 18.25
C LEU A 185 -14.04 -10.73 18.14
N ILE A 186 -14.47 -11.24 19.28
CA ILE A 186 -15.83 -11.74 19.51
C ILE A 186 -16.47 -10.78 20.49
N ILE A 187 -17.73 -10.44 20.26
CA ILE A 187 -18.49 -9.51 21.12
C ILE A 187 -19.82 -10.16 21.52
N PRO A 188 -20.34 -9.87 22.73
CA PRO A 188 -21.66 -10.34 23.13
C PRO A 188 -22.77 -9.65 22.32
N ASP A 189 -23.83 -10.39 22.04
CA ASP A 189 -25.05 -9.93 21.39
C ASP A 189 -26.26 -10.37 22.20
N ARG A 190 -26.58 -9.59 23.25
CA ARG A 190 -27.65 -9.89 24.21
C ARG A 190 -29.05 -9.72 23.61
N ASP A 191 -29.19 -8.75 22.70
CA ASP A 191 -30.50 -8.27 22.25
C ASP A 191 -30.75 -8.42 20.75
N SER A 192 -29.87 -9.10 20.02
CA SER A 192 -29.86 -9.03 18.54
C SER A 192 -29.62 -7.62 18.00
N ALA A 193 -29.08 -6.73 18.83
CA ALA A 193 -28.88 -5.32 18.52
C ALA A 193 -27.52 -5.07 17.87
N TYR A 194 -26.73 -6.11 17.59
CA TYR A 194 -25.48 -5.93 16.85
C TYR A 194 -25.76 -5.58 15.39
N GLU A 195 -25.29 -4.39 15.01
CA GLU A 195 -25.22 -3.96 13.63
C GLU A 195 -23.81 -4.14 13.08
N LEU A 196 -23.75 -4.60 11.84
CA LEU A 196 -22.48 -4.74 11.14
C LEU A 196 -21.90 -3.35 10.85
N PRO A 197 -20.59 -3.14 11.06
CA PRO A 197 -19.96 -1.87 10.70
C PRO A 197 -20.04 -1.59 9.19
N ASP A 198 -20.16 -0.32 8.80
CA ASP A 198 -20.30 0.10 7.39
C ASP A 198 -19.23 -0.47 6.46
N TYR A 199 -17.98 -0.60 6.94
CA TYR A 199 -16.86 -1.14 6.16
C TYR A 199 -17.06 -2.61 5.76
N THR A 200 -18.04 -3.30 6.35
CA THR A 200 -18.34 -4.70 6.04
C THR A 200 -19.37 -4.86 4.93
N HIS A 201 -20.10 -3.80 4.52
CA HIS A 201 -21.12 -3.89 3.46
C HIS A 201 -20.55 -4.45 2.16
N GLN A 202 -19.36 -3.98 1.78
CA GLN A 202 -18.67 -4.48 0.61
C GLN A 202 -18.29 -5.97 0.74
N TRP A 203 -18.04 -6.48 1.94
CA TRP A 203 -17.71 -7.90 2.15
C TRP A 203 -18.92 -8.82 1.98
N ALA A 204 -20.15 -8.31 2.13
CA ALA A 204 -21.34 -9.07 1.78
C ALA A 204 -21.39 -9.30 0.26
N ALA A 205 -21.13 -8.27 -0.54
CA ALA A 205 -21.00 -8.39 -2.00
C ALA A 205 -19.84 -9.31 -2.40
N ASP A 206 -18.69 -9.25 -1.71
CA ASP A 206 -17.57 -10.14 -1.98
C ASP A 206 -17.91 -11.61 -1.66
N TYR A 207 -18.69 -11.85 -0.59
CA TYR A 207 -19.19 -13.18 -0.24
C TYR A 207 -20.12 -13.74 -1.32
N GLU A 208 -21.07 -12.93 -1.79
CA GLU A 208 -21.99 -13.30 -2.87
C GLU A 208 -21.25 -13.54 -4.19
N SER A 209 -20.28 -12.68 -4.54
CA SER A 209 -19.43 -12.88 -5.73
C SER A 209 -18.71 -14.22 -5.65
N ALA A 210 -18.09 -14.53 -4.52
CA ALA A 210 -17.42 -15.81 -4.32
C ALA A 210 -18.36 -17.01 -4.51
N ARG A 211 -19.61 -16.91 -4.03
CA ARG A 211 -20.63 -17.97 -4.21
C ARG A 211 -21.04 -18.11 -5.67
N ASN A 212 -21.27 -16.99 -6.36
CA ASN A 212 -21.65 -16.94 -7.77
C ASN A 212 -20.54 -17.47 -8.68
N GLU A 213 -19.28 -17.25 -8.32
CA GLU A 213 -18.08 -17.81 -8.97
C GLU A 213 -17.87 -19.32 -8.68
N GLY A 214 -18.77 -19.93 -7.90
CA GLY A 214 -18.79 -21.37 -7.68
C GLY A 214 -18.07 -21.85 -6.41
N ALA A 215 -17.71 -20.97 -5.47
CA ALA A 215 -17.16 -21.39 -4.18
C ALA A 215 -18.20 -22.16 -3.35
N ARG A 216 -17.95 -23.44 -3.10
CA ARG A 216 -18.89 -24.35 -2.41
C ARG A 216 -18.56 -24.55 -0.93
N SER A 217 -17.28 -24.48 -0.56
CA SER A 217 -16.82 -24.64 0.82
C SER A 217 -16.49 -23.31 1.49
N LEU A 218 -16.55 -23.27 2.83
CA LEU A 218 -16.15 -22.09 3.61
C LEU A 218 -14.68 -21.71 3.36
N ALA A 219 -13.81 -22.69 3.15
CA ALA A 219 -12.41 -22.44 2.82
C ALA A 219 -12.27 -21.74 1.45
N GLN A 220 -13.02 -22.19 0.44
CA GLN A 220 -13.01 -21.57 -0.89
C GLN A 220 -13.55 -20.13 -0.84
N ILE A 221 -14.63 -19.89 -0.08
CA ILE A 221 -15.19 -18.55 0.07
C ILE A 221 -14.20 -17.64 0.79
N ALA A 222 -13.60 -18.10 1.88
CA ALA A 222 -12.59 -17.33 2.61
C ALA A 222 -11.37 -16.97 1.74
N GLN A 223 -10.90 -17.91 0.91
CA GLN A 223 -9.80 -17.67 -0.04
C GLN A 223 -10.20 -16.67 -1.15
N ALA A 224 -11.40 -16.79 -1.71
CA ALA A 224 -11.91 -15.86 -2.71
C ALA A 224 -12.03 -14.44 -2.13
N MET A 225 -12.60 -14.29 -0.94
CA MET A 225 -12.71 -13.01 -0.26
C MET A 225 -11.34 -12.41 0.10
N GLU A 226 -10.36 -13.24 0.46
CA GLU A 226 -8.97 -12.78 0.67
C GLU A 226 -8.37 -12.23 -0.62
N ARG A 227 -8.51 -12.98 -1.73
CA ARG A 227 -8.03 -12.57 -3.06
C ARG A 227 -8.65 -11.23 -3.49
N ILE A 228 -9.98 -11.11 -3.46
CA ILE A 228 -10.70 -9.88 -3.82
C ILE A 228 -10.28 -8.72 -2.90
N GLY A 229 -10.03 -9.01 -1.62
CA GLY A 229 -9.44 -8.08 -0.67
C GLY A 229 -8.09 -7.52 -1.12
N ASN A 230 -7.16 -8.42 -1.39
CA ASN A 230 -5.79 -8.08 -1.75
C ASN A 230 -5.72 -7.33 -3.09
N GLU A 231 -6.56 -7.72 -4.06
CA GLU A 231 -6.69 -7.01 -5.34
C GLU A 231 -7.13 -5.55 -5.15
N ARG A 232 -8.09 -5.29 -4.25
CA ARG A 232 -8.53 -3.92 -3.93
C ARG A 232 -7.46 -3.11 -3.20
N GLU A 233 -6.76 -3.72 -2.24
CA GLU A 233 -5.66 -3.06 -1.54
C GLU A 233 -4.51 -2.72 -2.50
N ALA A 234 -4.16 -3.64 -3.39
CA ALA A 234 -3.17 -3.40 -4.44
C ALA A 234 -3.61 -2.28 -5.40
N ALA A 235 -4.86 -2.27 -5.83
CA ALA A 235 -5.41 -1.20 -6.67
C ALA A 235 -5.41 0.16 -5.95
N ALA A 236 -5.74 0.18 -4.66
CA ALA A 236 -5.68 1.40 -3.85
C ALA A 236 -4.24 1.90 -3.69
N ALA A 237 -3.29 1.02 -3.39
CA ALA A 237 -1.87 1.33 -3.29
C ALA A 237 -1.31 1.88 -4.62
N ALA A 238 -1.68 1.27 -5.76
CA ALA A 238 -1.31 1.74 -7.08
C ALA A 238 -1.83 3.17 -7.35
N ARG A 239 -3.08 3.47 -7.00
CA ARG A 239 -3.66 4.83 -7.12
C ARG A 239 -2.97 5.86 -6.23
N VAL A 240 -2.51 5.46 -5.03
CA VAL A 240 -1.75 6.36 -4.14
C VAL A 240 -0.36 6.62 -4.72
N SER A 241 0.33 5.57 -5.17
CA SER A 241 1.64 5.68 -5.84
C SER A 241 1.57 6.58 -7.07
N GLN A 242 0.56 6.37 -7.93
CA GLN A 242 0.33 7.19 -9.11
C GLN A 242 0.10 8.66 -8.76
N ARG A 243 -0.69 8.95 -7.72
CA ARG A 243 -0.92 10.33 -7.26
C ARG A 243 0.34 10.99 -6.73
N ARG A 244 1.19 10.24 -6.01
CA ARG A 244 2.48 10.73 -5.54
C ARG A 244 3.40 11.06 -6.72
N GLN A 245 3.50 10.15 -7.68
CA GLN A 245 4.30 10.38 -8.90
C GLN A 245 3.80 11.61 -9.67
N GLN A 246 2.49 11.81 -9.78
CA GLN A 246 1.92 13.00 -10.41
C GLN A 246 2.26 14.29 -9.66
N ALA A 247 2.27 14.26 -8.32
CA ALA A 247 2.66 15.41 -7.50
C ALA A 247 4.16 15.72 -7.63
N ASP A 248 5.01 14.69 -7.70
CA ASP A 248 6.45 14.84 -7.91
C ASP A 248 6.74 15.46 -9.29
N ILE A 249 6.02 15.01 -10.34
CA ILE A 249 6.11 15.59 -11.69
C ILE A 249 5.67 17.06 -11.69
N ALA A 250 4.56 17.39 -11.02
CA ALA A 250 4.10 18.78 -10.94
C ALA A 250 5.13 19.67 -10.23
N THR A 251 5.71 19.20 -9.12
CA THR A 251 6.77 19.91 -8.40
C THR A 251 8.01 20.14 -9.27
N TRP A 252 8.38 19.16 -10.09
CA TRP A 252 9.50 19.31 -11.03
C TRP A 252 9.19 20.33 -12.13
N LEU A 253 7.97 20.33 -12.68
CA LEU A 253 7.55 21.30 -13.70
C LEU A 253 7.57 22.74 -13.14
N ASP A 254 7.08 22.94 -11.92
CA ASP A 254 7.11 24.26 -11.27
C ASP A 254 8.56 24.77 -11.10
N ALA A 255 9.50 23.87 -10.74
CA ALA A 255 10.91 24.22 -10.60
C ALA A 255 11.58 24.53 -11.96
N GLU A 256 11.20 23.82 -13.03
CA GLU A 256 11.70 24.09 -14.38
C GLU A 256 11.17 25.44 -14.89
N ASP A 257 9.89 25.77 -14.65
CA ASP A 257 9.31 27.07 -15.00
C ASP A 257 10.04 28.22 -14.27
N GLU A 258 10.37 28.05 -12.99
CA GLU A 258 11.17 29.01 -12.22
C GLU A 258 12.59 29.16 -12.79
N HIS A 259 13.23 28.04 -13.16
CA HIS A 259 14.54 28.06 -13.80
C HIS A 259 14.53 28.79 -15.15
N LEU A 260 13.53 28.52 -15.99
CA LEU A 260 13.36 29.18 -17.29
C LEU A 260 13.06 30.68 -17.13
N ALA A 261 12.23 31.06 -16.13
CA ALA A 261 11.98 32.45 -15.79
C ALA A 261 13.26 33.18 -15.35
N SER A 262 14.11 32.51 -14.56
CA SER A 262 15.43 33.01 -14.16
C SER A 262 16.35 33.20 -15.37
N ILE A 263 16.46 32.22 -16.27
CA ILE A 263 17.24 32.35 -17.52
C ILE A 263 16.73 33.54 -18.35
N ALA A 264 15.41 33.67 -18.52
CA ALA A 264 14.82 34.77 -19.28
C ALA A 264 15.10 36.13 -18.64
N TYR A 265 15.10 36.21 -17.30
CA TYR A 265 15.52 37.40 -16.56
C TYR A 265 16.97 37.75 -16.87
N TRP A 266 17.92 36.82 -16.72
CA TRP A 266 19.33 37.09 -16.95
C TRP A 266 19.64 37.47 -18.41
N ARG A 267 18.96 36.85 -19.37
CA ARG A 267 19.04 37.27 -20.78
C ARG A 267 18.59 38.70 -21.01
N ARG A 268 17.56 39.18 -20.29
CA ARG A 268 17.15 40.59 -20.34
C ARG A 268 18.19 41.51 -19.70
N VAL A 269 18.74 41.13 -18.55
CA VAL A 269 19.81 41.88 -17.89
C VAL A 269 21.00 42.04 -18.84
N ASP A 270 21.41 40.97 -19.51
CA ASP A 270 22.48 41.00 -20.51
C ASP A 270 22.12 41.87 -21.73
N ALA A 271 20.89 41.74 -22.25
CA ALA A 271 20.45 42.46 -23.45
C ALA A 271 20.27 43.97 -23.22
N GLU A 272 19.86 44.37 -22.01
CA GLU A 272 19.65 45.77 -21.62
C GLU A 272 20.90 46.38 -20.96
N ASP A 273 22.02 45.64 -20.90
CA ASP A 273 23.28 46.03 -20.24
C ASP A 273 23.05 46.56 -18.81
N LEU A 274 22.07 45.99 -18.09
CA LEU A 274 21.70 46.40 -16.74
C LEU A 274 22.79 46.09 -15.71
N HIS A 275 23.83 45.36 -16.10
CA HIS A 275 25.06 45.16 -15.32
C HIS A 275 25.83 46.46 -15.10
N THR A 276 25.61 47.49 -15.91
CA THR A 276 26.27 48.80 -15.82
C THR A 276 25.40 49.90 -15.22
N ALA A 277 24.15 49.60 -14.82
CA ALA A 277 23.31 50.54 -14.10
C ALA A 277 23.98 50.90 -12.76
N PRO A 278 24.18 52.20 -12.43
CA PRO A 278 24.81 52.59 -11.18
C PRO A 278 23.95 52.06 -10.02
N ALA A 279 24.58 51.29 -9.13
CA ALA A 279 23.93 50.77 -7.94
C ALA A 279 23.21 51.90 -7.19
N ALA A 280 21.89 51.77 -7.04
CA ALA A 280 21.16 52.59 -6.09
C ALA A 280 21.82 52.43 -4.72
N PRO A 281 21.97 53.50 -3.93
CA PRO A 281 22.76 53.47 -2.70
C PRO A 281 22.22 52.39 -1.76
N ALA A 282 23.08 51.42 -1.44
CA ALA A 282 22.85 50.37 -0.48
C ALA A 282 22.67 50.99 0.92
N GLY A 283 21.41 51.20 1.30
CA GLY A 283 21.02 51.85 2.54
C GLY A 283 19.63 51.44 2.98
N ALA A 284 19.32 50.16 2.96
CA ALA A 284 18.17 49.61 3.67
C ALA A 284 18.62 48.32 4.36
N ALA A 285 18.86 48.43 5.67
CA ALA A 285 19.07 47.27 6.53
C ALA A 285 17.87 46.32 6.42
N PRO A 286 18.06 45.00 6.56
CA PRO A 286 16.94 44.08 6.66
C PRO A 286 16.21 44.39 7.97
N THR A 287 15.01 44.95 7.84
CA THR A 287 14.09 45.11 8.97
C THR A 287 13.85 43.75 9.60
N GLU A 288 14.11 43.67 10.89
CA GLU A 288 13.79 42.55 11.78
C GLU A 288 12.41 41.99 11.46
N ALA A 289 12.32 40.66 11.46
CA ALA A 289 11.07 39.94 11.30
C ALA A 289 10.02 40.48 12.28
N ALA A 290 9.00 41.14 11.73
CA ALA A 290 7.83 41.56 12.47
C ALA A 290 7.27 40.34 13.23
N GLY A 291 7.14 40.47 14.56
CA GLY A 291 6.53 39.46 15.41
C GLY A 291 5.21 39.01 14.81
N ALA A 292 5.00 37.69 14.76
CA ALA A 292 3.81 37.09 14.18
C ALA A 292 2.55 37.73 14.80
N ALA A 293 1.81 38.49 14.00
CA ALA A 293 0.57 39.08 14.42
C ALA A 293 -0.38 37.96 14.86
N LEU A 294 -0.81 37.98 16.13
CA LEU A 294 -1.77 37.03 16.69
C LEU A 294 -2.97 36.88 15.75
N THR A 295 -3.40 35.65 15.50
CA THR A 295 -4.57 35.41 14.66
C THR A 295 -5.84 35.93 15.36
N PRO A 296 -6.95 36.15 14.63
CA PRO A 296 -8.23 36.49 15.26
C PRO A 296 -8.64 35.50 16.36
N MET A 297 -8.33 34.21 16.20
CA MET A 297 -8.55 33.16 17.19
C MET A 297 -7.68 33.37 18.43
N ASP A 298 -6.37 33.60 18.24
CA ASP A 298 -5.43 33.82 19.35
C ASP A 298 -5.79 35.07 20.16
N ARG A 299 -6.30 36.12 19.50
CA ARG A 299 -6.80 37.32 20.18
C ARG A 299 -8.06 37.05 21.00
N ALA A 300 -8.99 36.23 20.48
CA ALA A 300 -10.21 35.88 21.20
C ALA A 300 -9.92 34.99 22.42
N VAL A 301 -8.99 34.05 22.30
CA VAL A 301 -8.51 33.22 23.43
C VAL A 301 -7.84 34.08 24.50
N ALA A 302 -6.92 34.98 24.10
CA ALA A 302 -6.25 35.87 25.04
C ALA A 302 -7.24 36.82 25.77
N GLU A 303 -8.29 37.29 25.09
CA GLU A 303 -9.33 38.10 25.72
C GLU A 303 -10.16 37.31 26.74
N LEU A 304 -10.51 36.05 26.42
CA LEU A 304 -11.20 35.15 27.35
C LEU A 304 -10.35 34.85 28.59
N GLU A 305 -9.06 34.58 28.40
CA GLU A 305 -8.11 34.35 29.51
C GLU A 305 -7.97 35.59 30.41
N ASN A 306 -7.90 36.78 29.81
CA ASN A 306 -7.85 38.04 30.56
C ASN A 306 -9.15 38.30 31.34
N ALA A 307 -10.31 38.00 30.76
CA ALA A 307 -11.61 38.14 31.41
C ALA A 307 -11.73 37.18 32.62
N LEU A 308 -11.27 35.93 32.46
CA LEU A 308 -11.21 34.93 33.53
C LEU A 308 -10.27 35.36 34.65
N ALA A 309 -9.10 35.92 34.33
CA ALA A 309 -8.15 36.40 35.33
C ALA A 309 -8.66 37.62 36.10
N ALA A 310 -9.50 38.45 35.48
CA ALA A 310 -10.12 39.62 36.10
C ALA A 310 -11.37 39.29 36.94
N GLY A 311 -11.98 38.11 36.75
CA GLY A 311 -13.22 37.70 37.42
C GLY A 311 -14.43 38.55 37.01
N ASP A 312 -14.43 39.05 35.77
CA ASP A 312 -15.50 39.89 35.20
C ASP A 312 -16.45 38.99 34.39
N ASP A 313 -17.53 38.54 35.03
CA ASP A 313 -18.48 37.56 34.47
C ASP A 313 -19.10 38.04 33.14
N ASP A 314 -19.39 39.35 33.00
CA ASP A 314 -19.96 39.92 31.78
C ASP A 314 -18.93 39.91 30.63
N ARG A 315 -17.65 40.18 30.91
CA ARG A 315 -16.57 40.04 29.91
C ARG A 315 -16.29 38.60 29.55
N ILE A 316 -16.41 37.66 30.49
CA ILE A 316 -16.21 36.23 30.24
C ILE A 316 -17.26 35.73 29.23
N GLU A 317 -18.54 36.06 29.45
CA GLU A 317 -19.61 35.66 28.55
C GLU A 317 -19.44 36.27 27.15
N ALA A 318 -19.11 37.56 27.06
CA ALA A 318 -18.88 38.23 25.78
C ALA A 318 -17.68 37.63 25.00
N ALA A 319 -16.58 37.32 25.69
CA ALA A 319 -15.40 36.72 25.08
C ALA A 319 -15.64 35.28 24.62
N ALA A 320 -16.40 34.49 25.39
CA ALA A 320 -16.79 33.12 25.01
C ALA A 320 -17.68 33.10 23.76
N ILE A 321 -18.67 33.99 23.67
CA ILE A 321 -19.54 34.12 22.48
C ILE A 321 -18.71 34.51 21.24
N ALA A 322 -17.76 35.44 21.40
CA ALA A 322 -16.90 35.86 20.29
C ALA A 322 -16.00 34.72 19.78
N LEU A 323 -15.48 33.88 20.68
CA LEU A 323 -14.67 32.70 20.34
C LEU A 323 -15.50 31.66 19.57
N GLU A 324 -16.71 31.34 20.07
CA GLU A 324 -17.63 30.40 19.42
C GLU A 324 -18.00 30.86 17.99
N GLN A 325 -18.27 32.16 17.80
CA GLN A 325 -18.57 32.72 16.48
C GLN A 325 -17.40 32.58 15.49
N LEU A 326 -16.16 32.72 15.96
CA LEU A 326 -14.97 32.55 15.15
C LEU A 326 -14.74 31.08 14.77
N GLU A 327 -14.89 30.15 15.72
CA GLU A 327 -14.80 28.70 15.46
C GLU A 327 -15.86 28.24 14.44
N ASP A 328 -17.07 28.76 14.55
CA ASP A 328 -18.17 28.53 13.61
C ASP A 328 -17.86 29.04 12.20
N ALA A 329 -17.25 30.22 12.11
CA ALA A 329 -16.85 30.81 10.84
C ALA A 329 -15.73 29.98 10.16
N GLU A 330 -14.73 29.55 10.92
CA GLU A 330 -13.65 28.69 10.43
C GLU A 330 -14.18 27.33 9.95
N ARG A 331 -15.08 26.71 10.72
CA ARG A 331 -15.72 25.44 10.36
C ARG A 331 -16.51 25.57 9.06
N LYS A 332 -17.31 26.63 8.89
CA LYS A 332 -18.05 26.92 7.64
C LYS A 332 -17.11 27.18 6.46
N ALA A 333 -16.00 27.90 6.68
CA ALA A 333 -14.99 28.15 5.65
C ALA A 333 -14.29 26.85 5.21
N ALA A 334 -13.94 25.98 6.16
CA ALA A 334 -13.35 24.67 5.90
C ALA A 334 -14.30 23.77 5.10
N GLN A 335 -15.58 23.71 5.47
CA GLN A 335 -16.61 22.98 4.74
C GLN A 335 -16.77 23.48 3.29
N ARG A 336 -16.79 24.81 3.08
CA ARG A 336 -16.84 25.41 1.74
C ARG A 336 -15.62 25.03 0.90
N LYS A 337 -14.42 25.05 1.49
CA LYS A 337 -13.17 24.65 0.84
C LYS A 337 -13.18 23.16 0.47
N ALA A 338 -13.70 22.29 1.35
CA ALA A 338 -13.86 20.87 1.08
C ALA A 338 -14.81 20.61 -0.09
N ARG A 339 -16.00 21.22 -0.09
CA ARG A 339 -16.99 21.11 -1.17
C ARG A 339 -16.45 21.60 -2.52
N ASN A 340 -15.69 22.70 -2.53
CA ASN A 340 -15.06 23.20 -3.76
C ASN A 340 -13.99 22.23 -4.29
N ARG A 341 -13.21 21.60 -3.40
CA ARG A 341 -12.22 20.58 -3.77
C ARG A 341 -12.89 19.34 -4.35
N GLU A 342 -13.99 18.89 -3.77
CA GLU A 342 -14.79 17.77 -4.26
C GLU A 342 -15.36 18.05 -5.65
N ARG A 343 -16.05 19.18 -5.83
CA ARG A 343 -16.58 19.60 -7.13
C ARG A 343 -15.50 19.74 -8.20
N SER A 344 -14.31 20.21 -7.83
CA SER A 344 -13.16 20.26 -8.74
C SER A 344 -12.65 18.87 -9.12
N ARG A 345 -12.68 17.89 -8.19
CA ARG A 345 -12.29 16.51 -8.48
C ARG A 345 -13.30 15.84 -9.41
N GLU A 346 -14.59 16.02 -9.16
CA GLU A 346 -15.67 15.51 -10.02
C GLU A 346 -15.55 16.04 -11.45
N ARG A 347 -15.33 17.35 -11.62
CA ARG A 347 -15.14 17.96 -12.94
C ARG A 347 -13.93 17.38 -13.69
N ARG A 348 -12.80 17.21 -13.00
CA ARG A 348 -11.58 16.60 -13.60
C ARG A 348 -11.81 15.14 -13.96
N ALA A 349 -12.52 14.38 -13.12
CA ALA A 349 -12.86 12.98 -13.39
C ALA A 349 -13.79 12.85 -14.60
N ALA A 350 -14.83 13.69 -14.69
CA ALA A 350 -15.73 13.72 -15.83
C ALA A 350 -15.01 14.09 -17.14
N GLN A 351 -14.13 15.10 -17.10
CA GLN A 351 -13.31 15.49 -18.24
C GLN A 351 -12.38 14.34 -18.68
N SER A 352 -11.71 13.67 -17.75
CA SER A 352 -10.83 12.53 -18.05
C SER A 352 -11.59 11.34 -18.62
N SER A 353 -12.82 11.08 -18.16
CA SER A 353 -13.69 10.02 -18.71
C SER A 353 -14.07 10.33 -20.15
N ALA A 354 -14.54 11.55 -20.41
CA ALA A 354 -14.91 12.00 -21.75
C ALA A 354 -13.73 11.94 -22.73
N GLN A 355 -12.52 12.35 -22.29
CA GLN A 355 -11.31 12.22 -23.10
C GLN A 355 -10.98 10.75 -23.39
N SER A 356 -11.13 9.86 -22.41
CA SER A 356 -10.84 8.42 -22.61
C SER A 356 -11.81 7.79 -23.61
N GLU A 357 -13.10 8.13 -23.53
CA GLU A 357 -14.13 7.67 -24.48
C GLU A 357 -13.84 8.14 -25.90
N GLN A 358 -13.40 9.40 -26.08
CA GLN A 358 -12.99 9.92 -27.39
C GLN A 358 -11.76 9.20 -27.94
N ILE A 359 -10.75 8.93 -27.11
CA ILE A 359 -9.55 8.18 -27.53
C ILE A 359 -9.93 6.78 -27.99
N ILE A 360 -10.79 6.08 -27.23
CA ILE A 360 -11.25 4.73 -27.59
C ILE A 360 -12.00 4.77 -28.93
N ALA A 361 -12.88 5.76 -29.15
CA ALA A 361 -13.61 5.89 -30.40
C ALA A 361 -12.67 6.11 -31.62
N LEU A 362 -11.59 6.89 -31.47
CA LEU A 362 -10.59 7.08 -32.52
C LEU A 362 -9.77 5.81 -32.79
N ILE A 363 -9.46 5.04 -31.75
CA ILE A 363 -8.77 3.74 -31.86
C ILE A 363 -9.67 2.73 -32.58
N ASP A 364 -10.95 2.66 -32.22
CA ASP A 364 -11.94 1.78 -32.88
C ASP A 364 -12.16 2.15 -34.35
N ALA A 365 -11.95 3.42 -34.71
CA ALA A 365 -11.93 3.90 -36.09
C ALA A 365 -10.63 3.57 -36.86
N GLY A 366 -9.65 2.93 -36.20
CA GLY A 366 -8.40 2.47 -36.81
C GLY A 366 -7.21 3.43 -36.67
N THR A 367 -7.32 4.45 -35.83
CA THR A 367 -6.22 5.40 -35.55
C THR A 367 -5.18 4.76 -34.63
N ASP A 368 -3.88 5.01 -34.85
CA ASP A 368 -2.82 4.59 -33.92
C ASP A 368 -3.12 5.14 -32.51
N PRO A 369 -3.03 4.34 -31.44
CA PRO A 369 -3.37 4.80 -30.09
C PRO A 369 -2.65 6.07 -29.63
N ALA A 370 -1.39 6.27 -30.05
CA ALA A 370 -0.63 7.46 -29.68
C ALA A 370 -1.10 8.71 -30.47
N GLU A 371 -1.58 8.53 -31.70
CA GLU A 371 -2.14 9.59 -32.53
C GLU A 371 -3.55 9.97 -32.04
N ALA A 372 -4.37 8.99 -31.68
CA ALA A 372 -5.69 9.20 -31.07
C ALA A 372 -5.59 10.00 -29.76
N GLU A 373 -4.64 9.67 -28.90
CA GLU A 373 -4.41 10.45 -27.67
C GLU A 373 -3.84 11.85 -27.96
N ALA A 374 -2.96 12.00 -28.95
CA ALA A 374 -2.42 13.30 -29.34
C ALA A 374 -3.53 14.25 -29.79
N GLU A 375 -4.49 13.74 -30.58
CA GLU A 375 -5.63 14.51 -31.07
C GLU A 375 -6.55 14.99 -29.93
N VAL A 376 -6.83 14.13 -28.96
CA VAL A 376 -7.75 14.46 -27.84
C VAL A 376 -7.08 15.31 -26.75
N THR A 377 -5.79 15.11 -26.51
CA THR A 377 -5.06 15.75 -25.38
C THR A 377 -4.20 16.93 -25.80
N GLY A 378 -3.95 17.13 -27.10
CA GLY A 378 -3.07 18.16 -27.64
C GLY A 378 -1.57 17.91 -27.39
N LYS A 379 -1.19 16.72 -26.91
CA LYS A 379 0.21 16.34 -26.69
C LYS A 379 0.85 15.85 -27.97
N SER A 380 2.18 15.94 -28.08
CA SER A 380 2.89 15.36 -29.23
C SER A 380 2.86 13.82 -29.16
N VAL A 381 2.69 13.19 -30.33
CA VAL A 381 2.75 11.72 -30.50
C VAL A 381 4.04 11.15 -29.93
N GLU A 382 5.16 11.84 -30.14
CA GLU A 382 6.47 11.43 -29.63
C GLU A 382 6.50 11.37 -28.09
N SER A 383 5.92 12.37 -27.42
CA SER A 383 5.84 12.42 -25.96
C SER A 383 4.99 11.28 -25.40
N ILE A 384 3.86 10.98 -26.07
CA ILE A 384 2.98 9.87 -25.72
C ILE A 384 3.71 8.53 -25.89
N ARG A 385 4.38 8.30 -27.02
CA ARG A 385 5.13 7.06 -27.28
C ARG A 385 6.28 6.85 -26.29
N ARG A 386 7.04 7.91 -25.94
CA ARG A 386 8.09 7.84 -24.91
C ARG A 386 7.52 7.45 -23.54
N ARG A 387 6.41 8.08 -23.13
CA ARG A 387 5.72 7.76 -21.88
C ARG A 387 5.21 6.32 -21.86
N ASP A 388 4.63 5.87 -22.96
CA ASP A 388 4.06 4.53 -23.08
C ASP A 388 5.14 3.45 -23.05
N PHE A 389 6.26 3.69 -23.73
CA PHE A 389 7.46 2.87 -23.62
C PHE A 389 7.98 2.80 -22.18
N VAL A 390 8.10 3.93 -21.48
CA VAL A 390 8.57 3.96 -20.09
C VAL A 390 7.66 3.14 -19.17
N ARG A 391 6.34 3.29 -19.32
CA ARG A 391 5.34 2.54 -18.56
C ARG A 391 5.45 1.03 -18.83
N MET A 392 5.55 0.64 -20.08
CA MET A 392 5.71 -0.75 -20.50
C MET A 392 7.04 -1.35 -20.01
N ALA A 393 8.17 -0.66 -20.21
CA ALA A 393 9.50 -1.10 -19.78
C ALA A 393 9.54 -1.37 -18.26
N ARG A 394 8.92 -0.49 -17.46
CA ARG A 394 8.82 -0.68 -16.00
C ARG A 394 7.93 -1.85 -15.62
N ALA A 395 6.81 -2.06 -16.32
CA ALA A 395 5.93 -3.21 -16.10
C ALA A 395 6.65 -4.55 -16.36
N GLU A 396 7.61 -4.56 -17.29
CA GLU A 396 8.48 -5.72 -17.55
C GLU A 396 9.71 -5.81 -16.62
N GLY A 397 9.79 -4.96 -15.60
CA GLY A 397 10.86 -5.00 -14.60
C GLY A 397 12.19 -4.41 -15.05
N LEU A 398 12.23 -3.67 -16.17
CA LEU A 398 13.44 -2.93 -16.58
C LEU A 398 13.72 -1.77 -15.62
N ARG A 399 14.99 -1.49 -15.38
CA ARG A 399 15.45 -0.45 -14.44
C ARG A 399 15.93 0.79 -15.19
N GLY A 400 15.47 1.96 -14.75
CA GLY A 400 15.88 3.25 -15.29
C GLY A 400 14.95 4.38 -14.84
N GLU A 401 15.53 5.54 -14.59
CA GLU A 401 14.82 6.73 -14.10
C GLU A 401 14.07 7.44 -15.22
N ASN A 402 14.64 7.45 -16.43
CA ASN A 402 14.12 8.16 -17.59
C ASN A 402 14.09 7.28 -18.86
N PHE A 403 13.53 7.83 -19.93
CA PHE A 403 13.39 7.16 -21.23
C PHE A 403 14.72 6.59 -21.76
N GLU A 404 15.80 7.37 -21.74
CA GLU A 404 17.10 6.95 -22.29
C GLU A 404 17.75 5.82 -21.48
N GLN A 405 17.61 5.85 -20.15
CA GLN A 405 18.10 4.77 -19.29
C GLN A 405 17.28 3.48 -19.48
N LEU A 406 15.94 3.59 -19.56
CA LEU A 406 15.08 2.43 -19.80
C LEU A 406 15.27 1.86 -21.21
N LEU A 407 15.50 2.72 -22.21
CA LEU A 407 15.87 2.32 -23.57
C LEU A 407 17.19 1.55 -23.57
N SER A 408 18.17 2.00 -22.78
CA SER A 408 19.44 1.30 -22.61
C SER A 408 19.24 -0.07 -21.96
N SER A 409 18.44 -0.15 -20.90
CA SER A 409 18.12 -1.41 -20.22
C SER A 409 17.41 -2.40 -21.16
N ALA A 410 16.43 -1.92 -21.93
CA ALA A 410 15.74 -2.70 -22.96
C ALA A 410 16.72 -3.19 -24.04
N PHE A 411 17.60 -2.32 -24.52
CA PHE A 411 18.62 -2.67 -25.50
C PHE A 411 19.57 -3.76 -25.00
N HIS A 412 20.09 -3.64 -23.77
CA HIS A 412 20.98 -4.65 -23.18
C HIS A 412 20.30 -6.01 -23.00
N ARG A 413 19.01 -6.02 -22.63
CA ARG A 413 18.23 -7.26 -22.55
C ARG A 413 18.08 -7.90 -23.93
N GLN A 414 17.66 -7.12 -24.92
CA GLN A 414 17.52 -7.56 -26.31
C GLN A 414 18.82 -8.13 -26.88
N VAL A 415 19.95 -7.43 -26.66
CA VAL A 415 21.27 -7.89 -27.10
C VAL A 415 21.68 -9.18 -26.40
N SER A 416 21.32 -9.36 -25.13
CA SER A 416 21.63 -10.61 -24.42
C SER A 416 20.84 -11.80 -24.98
N GLU A 417 19.58 -11.60 -25.34
CA GLU A 417 18.75 -12.62 -25.99
C GLU A 417 19.31 -12.95 -27.39
N LEU A 418 19.57 -11.94 -28.21
CA LEU A 418 20.14 -12.12 -29.55
C LEU A 418 21.53 -12.76 -29.52
N ALA A 419 22.36 -12.45 -28.53
CA ALA A 419 23.67 -13.06 -28.39
C ALA A 419 23.58 -14.57 -28.10
N ILE A 420 22.63 -14.99 -27.26
CA ILE A 420 22.39 -16.41 -26.98
C ILE A 420 21.89 -17.13 -28.24
N GLU A 421 20.97 -16.52 -28.99
CA GLU A 421 20.46 -17.08 -30.24
C GLU A 421 21.57 -17.22 -31.29
N ALA A 422 22.37 -16.17 -31.46
CA ALA A 422 23.51 -16.16 -32.36
C ALA A 422 24.54 -17.22 -31.98
N GLU A 423 24.90 -17.30 -30.69
CA GLU A 423 25.85 -18.30 -30.19
C GLU A 423 25.39 -19.72 -30.48
N ASN A 424 24.10 -20.01 -30.27
CA ASN A 424 23.50 -21.31 -30.57
C ASN A 424 23.53 -21.61 -32.08
N ALA A 425 23.22 -20.63 -32.92
CA ALA A 425 23.19 -20.80 -34.38
C ALA A 425 24.59 -20.97 -34.98
N THR A 426 25.57 -20.20 -34.49
CA THR A 426 26.97 -20.27 -34.94
C THR A 426 27.79 -21.32 -34.20
N LYS A 427 27.17 -22.12 -33.31
CA LYS A 427 27.83 -23.13 -32.48
C LYS A 427 29.03 -22.57 -31.68
N GLY A 428 28.90 -21.33 -31.19
CA GLY A 428 29.94 -20.62 -30.45
C GLY A 428 30.92 -19.82 -31.32
N TYR A 429 30.95 -20.03 -32.64
CA TYR A 429 31.87 -19.32 -33.54
C TYR A 429 31.32 -17.95 -33.96
N MET A 430 31.21 -17.02 -33.01
CA MET A 430 30.70 -15.67 -33.28
C MET A 430 31.78 -14.68 -33.75
N LEU A 431 33.03 -14.93 -33.38
CA LEU A 431 34.19 -14.07 -33.67
C LEU A 431 35.18 -14.78 -34.57
N ARG A 432 35.96 -14.02 -35.33
CA ARG A 432 37.11 -14.58 -36.08
C ARG A 432 38.14 -15.12 -35.10
N ALA A 433 38.81 -16.21 -35.46
CA ALA A 433 39.81 -16.90 -34.63
C ALA A 433 40.89 -15.98 -34.02
N ARG A 434 41.29 -14.91 -34.72
CA ARG A 434 42.30 -13.95 -34.21
C ARG A 434 41.83 -13.11 -33.00
N PHE A 435 40.51 -12.96 -32.83
CA PHE A 435 39.85 -12.18 -31.78
C PHE A 435 39.15 -13.06 -30.74
N ASP A 436 39.06 -14.36 -30.98
CA ASP A 436 38.52 -15.31 -30.02
C ASP A 436 39.30 -15.28 -28.70
N GLY A 437 38.57 -15.27 -27.58
CA GLY A 437 39.10 -15.08 -26.23
C GLY A 437 39.68 -13.68 -25.92
N LYS A 438 39.73 -12.74 -26.88
CA LYS A 438 40.27 -11.37 -26.68
C LYS A 438 39.20 -10.28 -26.65
N VAL A 439 38.07 -10.52 -27.31
CA VAL A 439 36.95 -9.58 -27.42
C VAL A 439 35.69 -10.31 -26.96
N ASN A 440 34.78 -9.61 -26.27
CA ASN A 440 33.51 -10.21 -25.90
C ASN A 440 32.61 -10.26 -27.15
N ALA A 441 32.05 -11.42 -27.47
CA ALA A 441 31.16 -11.57 -28.62
C ALA A 441 29.94 -10.62 -28.56
N LYS A 442 29.49 -10.23 -27.36
CA LYS A 442 28.43 -9.24 -27.18
C LYS A 442 28.81 -7.84 -27.67
N ASP A 443 30.10 -7.51 -27.79
CA ASP A 443 30.57 -6.21 -28.25
C ASP A 443 30.16 -5.93 -29.71
N LEU A 444 29.83 -6.97 -30.49
CA LEU A 444 29.34 -6.84 -31.86
C LEU A 444 28.14 -5.89 -31.96
N TRP A 445 27.24 -5.85 -30.97
CA TRP A 445 26.06 -4.98 -30.95
C TRP A 445 26.33 -3.55 -30.45
N TYR A 446 27.52 -3.27 -29.91
CA TYR A 446 27.87 -1.96 -29.33
C TYR A 446 28.85 -1.17 -30.18
N VAL A 447 29.63 -1.83 -31.05
CA VAL A 447 30.61 -1.17 -31.93
C VAL A 447 29.96 -0.62 -33.22
N SER A 448 30.71 0.09 -34.05
CA SER A 448 30.22 0.50 -35.39
C SER A 448 30.11 -0.70 -36.33
N ASP A 449 29.28 -0.62 -37.38
CA ASP A 449 29.07 -1.73 -38.32
C ASP A 449 30.39 -2.20 -38.97
N LYS A 450 31.24 -1.24 -39.35
CA LYS A 450 32.58 -1.52 -39.89
C LYS A 450 33.41 -2.35 -38.91
N LYS A 451 33.38 -2.00 -37.62
CA LYS A 451 34.14 -2.71 -36.59
C LYS A 451 33.52 -4.07 -36.27
N ALA A 452 32.20 -4.17 -36.22
CA ALA A 452 31.50 -5.44 -36.06
C ALA A 452 31.85 -6.41 -37.19
N ARG A 453 31.80 -5.97 -38.46
CA ARG A 453 32.17 -6.78 -39.64
C ARG A 453 33.63 -7.23 -39.63
N GLU A 454 34.52 -6.43 -39.04
CA GLU A 454 35.93 -6.82 -38.86
C GLU A 454 36.11 -7.96 -37.83
N LEU A 455 35.29 -7.95 -36.77
CA LEU A 455 35.37 -8.85 -35.63
C LEU A 455 34.62 -10.17 -35.84
N MET A 456 33.48 -10.14 -36.54
CA MET A 456 32.59 -11.28 -36.72
C MET A 456 33.17 -12.37 -37.62
N SER A 457 32.88 -13.62 -37.28
CA SER A 457 33.08 -14.76 -38.17
C SER A 457 32.16 -14.68 -39.39
N ASP A 458 32.43 -15.51 -40.39
CA ASP A 458 31.59 -15.56 -41.59
C ASP A 458 30.20 -16.17 -41.26
N GLU A 459 30.14 -17.10 -40.30
CA GLU A 459 28.90 -17.69 -39.78
C GLU A 459 28.04 -16.65 -39.05
N MET A 460 28.65 -15.78 -38.24
CA MET A 460 27.94 -14.70 -37.54
C MET A 460 27.47 -13.60 -38.51
N ALA A 461 28.25 -13.31 -39.55
CA ALA A 461 27.86 -12.39 -40.60
C ALA A 461 26.63 -12.91 -41.36
N ALA A 462 26.64 -14.18 -41.76
CA ALA A 462 25.51 -14.81 -42.43
C ALA A 462 24.27 -14.85 -41.54
N TRP A 463 24.43 -15.19 -40.24
CA TRP A 463 23.31 -15.19 -39.30
C TRP A 463 22.67 -13.81 -39.14
N LEU A 464 23.47 -12.74 -39.04
CA LEU A 464 22.93 -11.38 -38.98
C LEU A 464 22.20 -11.02 -40.27
N ASP A 465 22.75 -11.34 -41.43
CA ASP A 465 22.14 -11.02 -42.73
C ASP A 465 20.79 -11.76 -42.90
N GLU A 466 20.66 -13.00 -42.38
CA GLU A 466 19.41 -13.77 -42.34
C GLU A 466 18.39 -13.25 -41.32
N ASN A 467 18.85 -12.65 -40.21
CA ASN A 467 18.00 -12.19 -39.09
C ASN A 467 17.72 -10.68 -39.10
N GLY A 468 17.83 -10.05 -40.28
CA GLY A 468 17.45 -8.65 -40.47
C GLY A 468 18.53 -7.63 -40.12
N GLY A 469 19.78 -8.08 -40.00
CA GLY A 469 20.91 -7.25 -39.65
C GLY A 469 21.03 -6.97 -38.16
N ARG A 470 21.85 -5.97 -37.84
CA ARG A 470 22.24 -5.64 -36.46
C ARG A 470 21.35 -4.55 -35.87
N ILE A 471 20.66 -4.86 -34.79
CA ILE A 471 19.95 -3.84 -34.01
C ILE A 471 20.94 -2.96 -33.25
N THR A 472 20.80 -1.63 -33.40
CA THR A 472 21.53 -0.64 -32.61
C THR A 472 20.58 0.07 -31.66
N ARG A 473 21.12 0.71 -30.62
CA ARG A 473 20.32 1.53 -29.70
C ARG A 473 19.55 2.65 -30.43
N GLN A 474 20.15 3.23 -31.47
CA GLN A 474 19.50 4.29 -32.26
C GLN A 474 18.33 3.74 -33.09
N ILE A 475 18.49 2.56 -33.69
CA ILE A 475 17.39 1.87 -34.39
C ILE A 475 16.26 1.57 -33.39
N LEU A 476 16.59 1.01 -32.22
CA LEU A 476 15.62 0.74 -31.17
C LEU A 476 14.87 2.01 -30.74
N LYS A 477 15.58 3.14 -30.59
CA LYS A 477 14.96 4.44 -30.30
C LYS A 477 13.95 4.83 -31.37
N GLN A 478 14.35 4.75 -32.64
CA GLN A 478 13.47 5.11 -33.76
C GLN A 478 12.22 4.21 -33.81
N MET A 479 12.38 2.90 -33.59
CA MET A 479 11.25 1.97 -33.54
C MET A 479 10.22 2.34 -32.46
N VAL A 480 10.69 2.74 -31.28
CA VAL A 480 9.81 3.22 -30.20
C VAL A 480 9.09 4.50 -30.61
N LEU A 481 9.81 5.46 -31.18
CA LEU A 481 9.22 6.74 -31.59
C LEU A 481 8.30 6.62 -32.81
N SER A 482 8.49 5.61 -33.65
CA SER A 482 7.63 5.32 -34.81
C SER A 482 6.43 4.44 -34.47
N GLY A 483 6.27 4.00 -33.20
CA GLY A 483 5.18 3.11 -32.79
C GLY A 483 5.33 1.66 -33.26
N ARG A 484 6.47 1.28 -33.87
CA ARG A 484 6.73 -0.07 -34.41
C ARG A 484 7.39 -1.00 -33.39
N TYR A 485 7.27 -0.71 -32.10
CA TYR A 485 7.98 -1.44 -31.06
C TYR A 485 7.09 -2.46 -30.34
N GLY A 486 7.38 -3.75 -30.54
CA GLY A 486 6.81 -4.85 -29.77
C GLY A 486 7.93 -5.65 -29.08
N LEU A 487 7.84 -5.81 -27.75
CA LEU A 487 8.85 -6.53 -26.94
C LEU A 487 8.89 -8.04 -27.18
N ARG A 488 7.93 -8.59 -27.95
CA ARG A 488 7.97 -9.97 -28.44
C ARG A 488 8.35 -9.99 -29.91
N ARG A 489 9.64 -10.27 -30.15
CA ARG A 489 10.23 -10.76 -31.40
C ARG A 489 10.00 -9.85 -32.62
N TYR A 490 11.01 -9.05 -32.94
CA TYR A 490 11.21 -8.58 -34.32
C TYR A 490 12.70 -8.64 -34.67
N THR A 491 13.03 -9.58 -35.53
CA THR A 491 14.18 -9.49 -36.45
C THR A 491 13.81 -8.45 -37.50
N ALA A 492 14.73 -7.56 -37.86
CA ALA A 492 14.50 -6.48 -38.83
C ALA A 492 14.29 -7.05 -40.24
N THR A 493 13.13 -7.65 -40.48
CA THR A 493 12.74 -8.17 -41.77
C THR A 493 12.46 -7.00 -42.71
N GLY A 494 13.45 -6.66 -43.53
CA GLY A 494 13.23 -6.35 -44.94
C GLY A 494 12.81 -4.93 -45.35
N GLU A 495 12.98 -3.89 -44.53
CA GLU A 495 12.96 -2.51 -45.05
C GLU A 495 14.33 -1.85 -44.84
N ASP A 496 14.96 -1.50 -45.96
CA ASP A 496 16.29 -0.93 -46.10
C ASP A 496 16.35 0.45 -45.44
N PHE A 497 16.85 0.53 -44.19
CA PHE A 497 17.00 1.78 -43.45
C PHE A 497 18.31 2.54 -43.76
N LEU A 498 19.03 2.16 -44.83
CA LEU A 498 20.29 2.79 -45.27
C LEU A 498 20.21 3.41 -46.68
N GLN A 499 19.04 3.93 -47.08
CA GLN A 499 18.91 4.87 -48.20
C GLN A 499 18.46 6.24 -47.75
#